data_AF-A0A1M3MMB5-F1
#
_entry.id   AF-A0A1M3MMB5-F1
#
_cell.length_a   1.000
_cell.length_b   1.000
_cell.length_c   1.000
_cell.angle_alpha   90.00
_cell.angle_beta   90.00
_cell.angle_gamma   90.00
#
_symmetry.space_group_name_H-M   'P 1'
#
loop_
_entity.id
_entity.type
_entity.pdbx_description
1 polymer ?
#
loop_
_entity_poly.entity_id
_entity_poly.type
_entity_poly.pdbx_seq_one_letter_code
_entity_poly.pdbx_strand_id
1 'polypeptide(L)' 'MNAIAESYDDEVEQVLAYYGGDVRAAIEGLLKDRDFLVKEIEYASLAMSLGFVRGWKPTALRR' A
#
# COMPACT_ATOMS: atom_id res chain seq x y z
N MET A 1 10.90 -20.12 10.48
CA MET A 1 11.05 -18.66 10.62
C MET A 1 9.81 -18.18 11.34
N ASN A 2 9.94 -17.81 12.62
CA ASN A 2 8.81 -17.37 13.43
C ASN A 2 8.33 -16.02 12.89
N ALA A 3 7.17 -16.02 12.22
CA ALA A 3 6.46 -14.79 11.94
C ALA A 3 6.04 -14.23 13.29
N ILE A 4 6.79 -13.24 13.78
CA ILE A 4 6.23 -12.31 14.75
C ILE A 4 5.02 -11.74 14.00
N ALA A 5 3.81 -12.05 14.46
CA ALA A 5 2.66 -11.28 14.05
C ALA A 5 2.93 -9.88 14.59
N GLU A 6 3.55 -9.02 13.78
CA GLU A 6 3.64 -7.60 14.08
C GLU A 6 2.21 -7.13 14.26
N SER A 7 1.89 -6.75 15.48
CA SER A 7 0.61 -6.13 15.77
C SER A 7 0.64 -4.75 15.13
N TYR A 8 -0.37 -4.43 14.34
CA TYR A 8 -0.52 -3.10 13.75
C TYR A 8 -1.13 -2.08 14.72
N ASP A 9 -1.25 -2.41 16.02
CA ASP A 9 -1.95 -1.58 16.99
C ASP A 9 -1.32 -0.18 17.09
N ASP A 10 0.01 -0.09 17.14
CA ASP A 10 0.72 1.19 17.24
C ASP A 10 0.55 2.05 15.98
N GLU A 11 0.55 1.43 14.80
CA GLU A 11 0.31 2.12 13.53
C GLU A 11 -1.14 2.54 13.36
N VAL A 12 -2.09 1.71 13.80
CA VAL A 12 -3.52 2.03 13.78
C VAL A 12 -3.78 3.23 14.68
N GLU A 13 -3.24 3.26 15.90
CA GLU A 13 -3.38 4.41 16.80
C GLU A 13 -2.76 5.68 16.22
N GLN A 14 -1.62 5.58 15.53
CA GLN A 14 -1.01 6.73 14.84
C GLN A 14 -1.90 7.26 13.70
N VAL A 15 -2.48 6.37 12.89
CA VAL A 15 -3.41 6.76 11.83
C VAL A 15 -4.65 7.42 12.43
N LEU A 16 -5.25 6.82 13.46
CA LEU A 16 -6.41 7.40 14.14
C LEU A 16 -6.08 8.77 14.74
N ALA A 17 -4.93 8.93 15.39
CA ALA A 17 -4.49 10.21 15.94
C ALA A 17 -4.33 11.28 14.86
N TYR A 18 -3.76 10.93 13.69
CA TYR A 18 -3.64 11.83 12.54
C TYR A 18 -4.99 12.35 12.04
N TYR A 19 -6.02 11.50 12.05
CA TYR A 19 -7.40 11.87 11.69
C TYR A 19 -8.24 12.37 12.87
N GLY A 20 -7.62 12.66 14.03
CA GLY A 20 -8.33 13.15 15.21
C GLY A 20 -9.38 12.19 15.77
N GLY A 21 -9.19 10.89 15.58
CA GLY A 21 -10.12 9.83 15.96
C GLY A 21 -11.27 9.60 14.97
N ASP A 22 -11.34 10.33 13.85
CA ASP A 22 -12.35 10.07 12.82
C ASP A 22 -11.99 8.82 12.01
N VAL A 23 -12.56 7.69 12.42
CA VAL A 23 -12.36 6.39 11.79
C VAL A 23 -12.81 6.39 10.32
N ARG A 24 -13.86 7.13 9.95
CA ARG A 24 -14.35 7.14 8.56
C ARG A 24 -13.37 7.90 7.67
N ALA A 25 -12.89 9.06 8.13
CA ALA A 25 -11.88 9.83 7.42
C ALA A 25 -10.56 9.05 7.28
N ALA A 26 -10.17 8.33 8.33
CA ALA A 26 -8.99 7.46 8.31
C ALA A 26 -9.09 6.34 7.26
N ILE A 27 -10.21 5.61 7.24
CA ILE A 27 -10.45 4.56 6.25
C ILE A 27 -10.50 5.14 4.84
N GLU A 28 -11.16 6.29 4.64
CA GLU A 28 -11.19 6.96 3.34
C GLU A 28 -9.78 7.34 2.85
N GLY A 29 -8.92 7.85 3.76
CA GLY A 29 -7.52 8.12 3.50
C GLY A 29 -6.75 6.88 3.04
N LEU A 30 -6.85 5.79 3.80
CA LEU A 30 -6.19 4.52 3.47
C LEU A 30 -6.65 3.95 2.12
N LEU A 31 -7.94 4.08 1.78
CA LEU A 31 -8.46 3.66 0.48
C LEU A 31 -7.89 4.50 -0.67
N LYS A 32 -7.76 5.82 -0.47
CA LYS A 32 -7.13 6.72 -1.46
C LYS A 32 -5.64 6.40 -1.65
N ASP A 33 -4.93 6.15 -0.56
CA ASP A 33 -3.51 5.76 -0.61
C ASP A 33 -3.33 4.42 -1.31
N ARG A 34 -4.20 3.44 -1.03
CA ARG A 34 -4.24 2.16 -1.75
C ARG A 34 -4.43 2.39 -3.25
N ASP A 35 -5.43 3.18 -3.64
CA ASP A 35 -5.71 3.46 -5.06
C ASP A 35 -4.53 4.16 -5.75
N PHE A 36 -3.87 5.09 -5.06
CA PHE A 36 -2.65 5.75 -5.53
C PHE A 36 -1.51 4.74 -5.74
N LEU A 37 -1.22 3.90 -4.74
CA LEU A 37 -0.14 2.90 -4.83
C LEU A 37 -0.38 1.87 -5.93
N VAL A 38 -1.63 1.42 -6.12
CA VAL A 38 -1.99 0.53 -7.23
C VAL A 38 -1.65 1.18 -8.57
N LYS A 39 -1.99 2.46 -8.73
CA LYS A 39 -1.71 3.22 -9.95
C LYS A 39 -0.21 3.41 -10.19
N GLU A 40 0.57 3.68 -9.14
CA GLU A 40 2.03 3.77 -9.24
C GLU A 40 2.66 2.42 -9.68
N ILE A 41 2.13 1.29 -9.19
CA ILE A 41 2.56 -0.03 -9.64
C ILE A 41 2.24 -0.24 -11.12
N GLU A 42 1.06 0.18 -11.59
CA GLU A 42 0.69 0.10 -13.01
C GLU A 42 1.64 0.95 -13.87
N TYR A 43 1.97 2.16 -13.42
CA TYR A 43 2.95 3.01 -14.10
C TYR A 43 4.34 2.41 -14.13
N ALA A 44 4.82 1.87 -13.02
CA ALA A 44 6.09 1.16 -12.97
C ALA A 44 6.09 -0.03 -13.94
N SER A 45 5.01 -0.82 -13.98
CA SER A 45 4.86 -1.96 -14.89
C SER A 45 4.87 -1.56 -16.37
N LEU A 46 4.45 -0.35 -16.71
CA LEU A 46 4.50 0.19 -18.09
C LEU A 46 5.89 0.73 -18.43
N ALA A 47 6.56 1.38 -17.48
CA ALA A 47 7.89 1.94 -17.67
C ALA A 47 8.99 0.86 -17.74
N MET A 48 8.77 -0.30 -17.12
CA MET A 48 9.75 -1.38 -17.09
C MET A 48 9.82 -2.15 -18.42
N SER A 49 11.04 -2.30 -18.94
CA SER A 49 11.35 -3.04 -20.17
C SER A 49 11.97 -4.41 -19.89
N LEU A 50 12.11 -5.23 -20.94
CA LEU A 50 12.72 -6.58 -20.88
C LEU A 50 14.17 -6.57 -20.35
N GLY A 51 14.86 -5.43 -20.33
CA GLY A 51 16.29 -5.29 -20.01
C GLY A 51 16.67 -5.66 -18.57
N PHE A 52 16.95 -4.67 -17.73
CA PHE A 52 17.57 -4.85 -16.39
C PHE A 52 16.80 -5.84 -15.48
N VAL A 53 15.48 -5.92 -15.64
CA VAL A 53 14.60 -6.79 -14.85
C VAL A 53 14.21 -8.11 -15.55
N ARG A 54 14.84 -8.44 -16.67
CA ARG A 54 14.62 -9.68 -17.44
C ARG A 54 13.14 -10.00 -17.71
N GLY A 55 12.35 -8.96 -17.95
CA GLY A 55 10.92 -9.08 -18.23
C GLY A 55 10.00 -9.25 -17.01
N TRP A 56 10.53 -9.23 -15.78
CA TRP A 56 9.67 -9.14 -14.60
C TRP A 56 8.91 -7.81 -14.58
N LYS A 57 7.62 -7.87 -14.23
CA LYS A 57 6.75 -6.70 -14.09
C LYS A 57 6.06 -6.70 -12.73
N PRO A 58 6.09 -5.58 -11.99
CA PRO A 58 5.39 -5.46 -10.72
C PRO A 58 3.88 -5.57 -10.98
N THR A 59 3.18 -6.26 -10.10
CA THR A 59 1.73 -6.49 -10.21
C THR A 59 1.07 -6.11 -8.91
N ALA A 60 0.07 -5.24 -8.97
CA ALA A 60 -0.71 -4.89 -7.80
C ALA A 60 -1.66 -6.05 -7.44
N LEU A 61 -1.71 -6.42 -6.17
CA LEU A 61 -2.68 -7.39 -5.67
C LEU A 61 -4.07 -6.74 -5.69
N ARG A 62 -4.92 -7.14 -6.63
CA ARG A 62 -6.36 -6.82 -6.60
C ARG A 62 -7.07 -7.95 -5.85
N ARG A 63 -7.76 -7.61 -4.76
CA ARG A 63 -8.69 -8.50 -4.05
C ARG A 63 -10.02 -7.78 -3.87
#